data_AF-A0A7H2PJB2-F1
#
_entry.id   AF-A0A7H2PJB2-F1
#
_cell.length_a   1.000
_cell.length_b   1.000
_cell.length_c   1.000
_cell.angle_alpha   90.00
_cell.angle_beta   90.00
_cell.angle_gamma   90.00
#
_symmetry.space_group_name_H-M   'P 1'
#
loop_
_entity.id
_entity.type
_entity.pdbx_description
1 polymer ?
#
loop_
_entity_poly.entity_id
_entity_poly.type
_entity_poly.pdbx_seq_one_letter_code
_entity_poly.pdbx_strand_id
1 'polypeptide(L)'
;MLKNFVLKMIELKRFDDLLNLLSEDSDYSSDSMNNIPQIKDEIEQYILSVHHIRFLKKFGATDQVVVDKDGSVYKWYIDYFNKWLENGVKGLEMIEVENYLKDHPFPTI
;
A
#
# COMPACT_ATOMS: atom_id res chain seq x y z
N MET A 1 11.39 -5.35 6.45
CA MET A 1 10.69 -6.52 5.89
C MET A 1 9.36 -6.11 5.24
N LEU A 2 8.46 -5.41 5.94
CA LEU A 2 7.21 -4.86 5.34
C LEU A 2 7.44 -4.00 4.10
N LYS A 3 8.40 -3.07 4.13
CA LYS A 3 8.78 -2.27 2.95
C LYS A 3 9.06 -3.13 1.72
N ASN A 4 9.85 -4.19 1.88
CA ASN A 4 10.21 -5.08 0.77
C ASN A 4 9.00 -5.88 0.28
N PHE A 5 8.11 -6.30 1.20
CA PHE A 5 6.84 -6.93 0.84
C PHE A 5 6.00 -6.02 -0.05
N VAL A 6 5.76 -4.77 0.37
CA VAL A 6 4.98 -3.79 -0.42
C VAL A 6 5.59 -3.56 -1.80
N LEU A 7 6.91 -3.36 -1.87
CA LEU A 7 7.60 -3.17 -3.16
C LEU A 7 7.44 -4.41 -4.05
N LYS A 8 7.51 -5.62 -3.48
CA LYS A 8 7.31 -6.87 -4.23
C LYS A 8 5.87 -7.02 -4.73
N MET A 9 4.89 -6.64 -3.92
CA MET A 9 3.47 -6.61 -4.32
C MET A 9 3.25 -5.70 -5.53
N ILE A 10 3.85 -4.52 -5.54
CA ILE A 10 3.79 -3.57 -6.65
C ILE A 10 4.50 -4.12 -7.89
N GLU A 11 5.69 -4.68 -7.74
CA GLU A 11 6.46 -5.31 -8.83
C GLU A 11 5.63 -6.41 -9.53
N LEU A 12 4.97 -7.25 -8.74
CA LEU A 12 4.10 -8.33 -9.22
C LEU A 12 2.70 -7.86 -9.63
N LYS A 13 2.42 -6.56 -9.59
CA LYS A 13 1.12 -5.93 -9.89
C LYS A 13 -0.05 -6.49 -9.06
N ARG A 14 0.21 -6.97 -7.84
CA ARG A 14 -0.79 -7.48 -6.88
C ARG A 14 -1.44 -6.32 -6.12
N PHE A 15 -1.94 -5.32 -6.84
CA PHE A 15 -2.45 -4.09 -6.25
C PHE A 15 -3.73 -4.30 -5.44
N ASP A 16 -4.64 -5.14 -5.94
CA ASP A 16 -5.90 -5.43 -5.26
C ASP A 16 -5.67 -6.15 -3.93
N ASP A 17 -4.79 -7.15 -3.94
CA ASP A 17 -4.39 -7.86 -2.73
C ASP A 17 -3.73 -6.91 -1.71
N LEU A 18 -2.81 -6.04 -2.17
CA LEU A 18 -2.16 -5.05 -1.28
C LEU A 18 -3.18 -4.06 -0.69
N LEU A 19 -4.12 -3.58 -1.50
CA LEU A 19 -5.17 -2.68 -1.03
C LEU A 19 -6.16 -3.39 -0.09
N ASN A 20 -6.43 -4.67 -0.30
CA ASN A 20 -7.24 -5.47 0.62
C ASN A 20 -6.54 -5.63 1.97
N LEU A 21 -5.24 -5.96 2.00
CA LEU A 21 -4.47 -6.10 3.24
C LEU A 21 -4.39 -4.80 4.06
N LEU A 22 -4.41 -3.65 3.41
CA LEU A 22 -4.45 -2.34 4.07
C LEU A 22 -5.86 -1.95 4.53
N SER A 23 -6.89 -2.73 4.19
CA SER A 23 -8.27 -2.50 4.63
C SER A 23 -8.51 -3.17 5.98
N GLU A 24 -9.29 -2.54 6.85
CA GLU A 24 -9.72 -3.12 8.13
C GLU A 24 -10.62 -4.36 7.94
N ASP A 25 -11.17 -4.56 6.74
CA ASP A 25 -12.03 -5.67 6.36
C ASP A 25 -11.26 -6.83 5.67
N SER A 26 -9.94 -6.91 5.81
CA SER A 26 -9.19 -8.02 5.21
C SER A 26 -9.45 -9.33 5.95
N ASP A 27 -9.54 -10.44 5.22
CA ASP A 27 -9.55 -11.79 5.81
C ASP A 27 -8.27 -12.09 6.61
N TYR A 28 -7.21 -11.31 6.37
CA TYR A 28 -5.92 -11.43 7.05
C TYR A 28 -5.72 -10.43 8.19
N SER A 29 -6.68 -9.52 8.43
CA SER A 29 -6.59 -8.50 9.47
C SER A 29 -6.38 -9.13 10.85
N SER A 30 -5.58 -8.45 11.67
CA SER A 30 -5.27 -8.88 13.03
C SER A 30 -5.77 -7.87 14.07
N ASP A 31 -5.97 -8.32 15.31
CA ASP A 31 -6.28 -7.42 16.44
C ASP A 31 -5.06 -6.59 16.90
N SER A 32 -3.95 -6.63 16.16
CA SER A 32 -2.74 -5.90 16.53
C SER A 32 -2.89 -4.41 16.24
N MET A 33 -2.54 -3.59 17.22
CA MET A 33 -2.63 -2.13 17.14
C MET A 33 -1.24 -1.47 17.11
N ASN A 34 -0.18 -2.27 16.90
CA ASN A 34 1.20 -1.85 17.11
C ASN A 34 1.73 -0.93 16.01
N ASN A 35 1.23 -1.11 14.79
CA ASN A 35 1.69 -0.41 13.60
C ASN A 35 0.62 0.50 13.01
N ILE A 36 -0.39 0.88 13.79
CA ILE A 36 -1.42 1.85 13.36
C ILE A 36 -0.81 3.26 13.32
N PRO A 37 -1.10 4.08 12.29
CA PRO A 37 -0.75 5.49 12.28
C PRO A 37 -1.40 6.24 13.47
N GLN A 38 -0.61 6.89 14.32
CA GLN A 38 -1.14 7.57 15.53
C GLN A 38 -1.06 9.09 15.46
N ILE A 39 -0.01 9.62 14.82
CA ILE A 39 0.16 11.07 14.67
C ILE A 39 -0.27 11.54 13.29
N LYS A 40 -0.60 12.84 13.19
CA LYS A 40 -1.08 13.47 11.95
C LYS A 40 -0.22 13.12 10.73
N ASP A 41 1.10 13.21 10.88
CA ASP A 41 2.05 12.94 9.78
C ASP A 41 2.00 11.48 9.32
N GLU A 42 1.85 10.52 10.24
CA GLU A 42 1.73 9.10 9.89
C GLU A 42 0.39 8.82 9.21
N ILE A 43 -0.70 9.42 9.70
CA ILE A 43 -2.04 9.30 9.12
C ILE A 43 -2.04 9.85 7.69
N GLU A 44 -1.44 11.02 7.47
CA GLU A 44 -1.33 11.63 6.15
C GLU A 44 -0.49 10.78 5.19
N GLN A 45 0.65 10.27 5.66
CA GLN A 45 1.49 9.36 4.88
C GLN A 45 0.75 8.08 4.50
N TYR A 46 0.02 7.46 5.43
CA TYR A 46 -0.79 6.26 5.16
C TYR A 46 -1.86 6.54 4.09
N ILE A 47 -2.70 7.56 4.30
CA ILE A 47 -3.80 7.90 3.38
C ILE A 47 -3.26 8.19 1.97
N LEU A 48 -2.23 9.03 1.86
CA LEU A 48 -1.66 9.40 0.56
C LEU A 48 -0.92 8.24 -0.11
N SER A 49 -0.38 7.29 0.67
CA SER A 49 0.20 6.05 0.15
C SER A 49 -0.86 5.12 -0.43
N VAL A 50 -2.01 4.97 0.24
CA VAL A 50 -3.15 4.20 -0.30
C VAL A 50 -3.64 4.83 -1.60
N HIS A 51 -3.77 6.15 -1.67
CA HIS A 51 -4.08 6.85 -2.92
C HIS A 51 -3.02 6.65 -3.98
N HIS A 52 -1.75 6.62 -3.61
CA HIS A 52 -0.67 6.34 -4.54
C HIS A 52 -0.74 4.92 -5.12
N ILE A 53 -1.03 3.91 -4.31
CA ILE A 53 -1.20 2.53 -4.77
C ILE A 53 -2.38 2.43 -5.75
N ARG A 54 -3.50 3.11 -5.46
CA ARG A 54 -4.64 3.21 -6.38
C ARG A 54 -4.28 3.91 -7.69
N PHE A 55 -3.44 4.95 -7.63
CA PHE A 55 -2.91 5.62 -8.82
C PHE A 55 -2.07 4.66 -9.67
N LEU A 56 -1.11 3.93 -9.06
CA LEU A 56 -0.27 2.96 -9.76
C LEU A 56 -1.10 1.86 -10.42
N LYS A 57 -2.11 1.35 -9.71
CA LYS A 57 -3.05 0.36 -10.24
C LYS A 57 -3.74 0.86 -11.52
N LYS A 58 -4.19 2.11 -11.52
CA LYS A 58 -5.00 2.68 -12.60
C LYS A 58 -4.17 3.18 -13.79
N PHE A 59 -3.01 3.77 -13.53
CA PHE A 59 -2.24 4.50 -14.54
C PHE A 59 -0.80 3.99 -14.73
N GLY A 60 -0.33 3.10 -13.87
CA GLY A 60 1.07 2.69 -13.85
C GLY A 60 2.00 3.74 -13.24
N ALA A 61 3.31 3.50 -13.34
CA ALA A 61 4.33 4.44 -12.89
C ALA A 61 4.52 5.56 -13.93
N THR A 62 4.12 6.78 -13.57
CA THR A 62 4.32 7.99 -14.37
C THR A 62 4.51 9.19 -13.43
N ASP A 63 5.33 10.14 -13.87
CA ASP A 63 5.58 11.42 -13.20
C ASP A 63 4.61 12.54 -13.59
N GLN A 64 3.64 12.22 -14.46
CA GLN A 64 2.70 13.19 -15.00
C GLN A 64 1.41 13.23 -14.18
N VAL A 65 0.80 14.42 -14.13
CA VAL A 65 -0.59 14.57 -13.69
C VAL A 65 -1.49 13.93 -14.73
N VAL A 66 -2.40 13.06 -14.31
CA VAL A 66 -3.32 12.37 -15.21
C VAL A 66 -4.72 12.94 -15.04
N VAL A 67 -5.34 13.35 -16.15
CA VAL A 67 -6.76 13.73 -16.19
C VAL A 67 -7.51 12.55 -16.80
N ASP A 68 -8.46 12.00 -16.04
CA ASP A 68 -9.29 10.90 -16.52
C ASP A 68 -10.47 11.42 -17.37
N LYS A 69 -11.16 10.51 -18.06
CA LYS A 69 -12.23 10.81 -19.02
C LYS A 69 -13.44 11.52 -18.40
N ASP A 70 -13.62 11.39 -17.09
CA ASP A 70 -14.65 12.06 -16.29
C ASP A 70 -14.23 13.47 -15.81
N GLY A 71 -13.01 13.91 -16.13
CA GLY A 71 -12.44 15.18 -15.66
C GLY A 71 -11.75 15.09 -14.30
N SER A 72 -11.70 13.92 -13.67
CA SER A 72 -10.98 13.71 -12.41
C SER A 72 -9.47 13.87 -12.59
N VAL A 73 -8.84 14.66 -11.72
CA VAL A 73 -7.39 14.90 -11.75
C VAL A 73 -6.70 14.02 -10.71
N TYR A 74 -5.71 13.27 -11.17
CA TYR A 74 -4.93 12.35 -10.36
C TYR A 74 -3.47 12.77 -10.32
N LYS A 75 -2.89 12.78 -9.12
CA LYS A 75 -1.49 13.14 -8.89
C LYS A 75 -0.72 12.00 -8.24
N TRP A 76 0.55 11.88 -8.61
CA TRP A 76 1.50 11.01 -7.95
C TRP A 76 1.90 11.56 -6.57
N TYR A 77 1.75 10.76 -5.51
CA TYR A 77 2.17 11.08 -4.14
C TYR A 77 3.42 10.29 -3.72
N ILE A 78 4.44 10.23 -4.59
CA ILE A 78 5.64 9.40 -4.36
C ILE A 78 6.38 9.74 -3.06
N ASP A 79 6.48 11.02 -2.71
CA ASP A 79 7.22 11.44 -1.52
C ASP A 79 6.57 10.92 -0.24
N TYR A 80 5.23 10.93 -0.18
CA TYR A 80 4.49 10.38 0.95
C TYR A 80 4.57 8.86 1.00
N PHE A 81 4.55 8.21 -0.17
CA PHE A 81 4.74 6.77 -0.27
C PHE A 81 6.13 6.34 0.21
N ASN A 82 7.18 7.04 -0.21
CA ASN A 82 8.54 6.75 0.24
C ASN A 82 8.69 6.95 1.75
N LYS A 83 8.14 8.04 2.30
CA LYS A 83 8.12 8.28 3.74
C LYS A 83 7.35 7.20 4.49
N TRP A 84 6.20 6.78 3.98
CA TRP A 84 5.41 5.69 4.58
C TRP A 84 6.18 4.36 4.58
N LEU A 85 6.88 4.03 3.50
CA LEU A 85 7.76 2.86 3.43
C LEU A 85 8.91 2.93 4.43
N GLU A 86 9.50 4.11 4.62
CA GLU A 86 10.58 4.36 5.58
C GLU A 86 10.10 4.32 7.02
N ASN A 87 8.88 4.76 7.29
CA ASN A 87 8.24 4.76 8.60
C ASN A 87 7.58 3.42 8.97
N GLY A 88 8.02 2.33 8.34
CA GLY A 88 7.62 0.97 8.72
C GLY A 88 6.26 0.53 8.19
N VAL A 89 5.73 1.20 7.15
CA VAL A 89 4.49 0.79 6.48
C VAL A 89 3.32 0.76 7.46
N LYS A 90 3.08 1.89 8.15
CA LYS A 90 2.01 2.01 9.14
C LYS A 90 0.65 1.62 8.52
N GLY A 91 -0.15 0.85 9.25
CA GLY A 91 -1.42 0.27 8.79
C GLY A 91 -1.28 -1.13 8.16
N LEU A 92 -0.10 -1.75 8.24
CA LEU A 92 0.10 -3.15 7.86
C LEU A 92 0.95 -3.85 8.93
N GLU A 93 0.49 -4.98 9.44
CA GLU A 93 1.20 -5.75 10.45
C GLU A 93 1.94 -6.93 9.83
N MET A 94 3.04 -7.34 10.47
CA MET A 94 3.83 -8.47 9.96
C MET A 94 3.03 -9.77 9.96
N ILE A 95 2.21 -10.00 10.98
CA ILE A 95 1.42 -11.21 11.11
C ILE A 95 0.39 -11.35 9.99
N GLU A 96 -0.17 -10.23 9.52
CA GLU A 96 -1.14 -10.17 8.42
C GLU A 96 -0.45 -10.57 7.11
N VAL A 97 0.75 -10.01 6.88
CA VAL A 97 1.62 -10.38 5.74
C VAL A 97 2.00 -11.86 5.78
N GLU A 98 2.40 -12.38 6.94
CA GLU A 98 2.77 -13.78 7.09
C GLU A 98 1.59 -14.72 6.83
N ASN A 99 0.40 -14.39 7.32
CA ASN A 99 -0.80 -15.18 7.06
C ASN A 99 -1.17 -15.16 5.58
N TYR A 100 -1.18 -13.98 4.97
CA TYR A 100 -1.44 -13.82 3.55
C TYR A 100 -0.47 -14.62 2.68
N LEU A 101 0.83 -14.63 3.00
CA LEU A 101 1.83 -15.35 2.22
C LEU A 101 1.74 -16.88 2.33
N LYS A 102 1.05 -17.42 3.35
CA LYS A 102 0.77 -18.87 3.42
C LYS A 102 -0.18 -19.30 2.31
N ASP A 103 -1.20 -18.49 2.06
CA ASP A 103 -2.24 -18.78 1.06
C ASP A 103 -1.86 -18.28 -0.32
N HIS A 104 -1.07 -17.21 -0.39
CA HIS A 104 -0.66 -16.56 -1.63
C HIS A 104 0.84 -16.30 -1.72
N PRO A 105 1.67 -17.37 -1.78
CA PRO A 105 3.11 -17.24 -1.81
C PRO A 105 3.57 -16.46 -3.05
N PHE A 106 4.71 -15.77 -2.92
CA PHE A 106 5.36 -15.23 -4.09
C PHE A 106 5.91 -16.36 -4.98
N PRO A 107 5.88 -16.20 -6.31
CA PRO A 107 6.47 -17.18 -7.21
C PRO A 107 7.96 -17.33 -6.90
N THR A 108 8.41 -18.58 -6.79
CA THR A 108 9.83 -18.91 -6.71
C THR A 108 10.45 -18.63 -8.07
N ILE A 109 11.48 -17.79 -8.09
CA ILE A 109 12.28 -17.49 -9.29
C ILE A 109 13.24 -18.66 -9.53
#